data_AF-A0A1F5X2M7-F1
#
_entry.id   AF-A0A1F5X2M7-F1
#
_cell.length_a   1.000
_cell.length_b   1.000
_cell.length_c   1.000
_cell.angle_alpha   90.00
_cell.angle_beta   90.00
_cell.angle_gamma   90.00
#
_symmetry.space_group_name_H-M   'P 1'
#
loop_
_entity.id
_entity.type
_entity.pdbx_description
1 polymer ?
#
loop_
_entity_poly.entity_id
_entity_poly.type
_entity_poly.pdbx_seq_one_letter_code
_entity_poly.pdbx_strand_id
1 'polypeptide(L)'
;MPEYIPEPFLHESWDGNKSAGHEGENQEDSANKIFNQIETDVRSDKELLKYFESAKKAMQRYRLVVQGEKEAREGGLSAKEIEERNQIRRRTHNRMVDDINLLSRQFQQKGLDNSWRRDLGQTNEQIGRWVESLNGI
;
A
#
# COMPACT_ATOMS: atom_id res chain seq x y z
N MET A 1 40.01 -18.43 -24.42
CA MET A 1 39.04 -17.45 -23.88
C MET A 1 39.25 -17.45 -22.38
N PRO A 2 39.72 -16.36 -21.74
CA PRO A 2 39.79 -16.35 -20.29
C PRO A 2 38.37 -16.33 -19.72
N GLU A 3 38.08 -17.25 -18.78
CA GLU A 3 36.84 -17.31 -18.02
C GLU A 3 36.70 -16.03 -17.18
N TYR A 4 35.51 -15.43 -17.23
CA TYR A 4 35.20 -14.23 -16.46
C TYR A 4 35.10 -14.59 -14.97
N ILE A 5 36.02 -14.05 -14.17
CA ILE A 5 35.95 -14.10 -12.70
C ILE A 5 35.33 -12.78 -12.23
N PRO A 6 34.11 -12.78 -11.69
CA PRO A 6 33.47 -11.54 -11.22
C PRO A 6 34.23 -10.94 -10.02
N GLU A 7 34.27 -9.61 -9.96
CA GLU A 7 34.98 -8.87 -8.90
C GLU A 7 34.34 -9.03 -7.50
N PRO A 8 35.15 -9.09 -6.43
CA PRO A 8 34.73 -9.54 -5.10
C PRO A 8 33.68 -8.65 -4.41
N PHE A 9 33.46 -7.42 -4.86
CA PHE A 9 32.45 -6.53 -4.26
C PHE A 9 31.00 -6.84 -4.70
N LEU A 10 30.80 -7.73 -5.68
CA LEU A 10 29.47 -8.12 -6.12
C LEU A 10 28.89 -9.31 -5.32
N HIS A 11 29.71 -9.99 -4.50
CA HIS A 11 29.26 -11.12 -3.67
C HIS A 11 28.55 -10.69 -2.37
N GLU A 12 28.77 -9.47 -1.89
CA GLU A 12 28.17 -9.00 -0.62
C GLU A 12 26.71 -8.54 -0.74
N SER A 13 26.16 -8.45 -1.95
CA SER A 13 24.77 -8.01 -2.14
C SER A 13 23.72 -9.12 -2.04
N TRP A 14 24.13 -10.40 -1.88
CA TRP A 14 23.22 -11.54 -1.84
C TRP A 14 23.29 -12.42 -0.59
N ASP A 15 24.34 -12.31 0.25
CA ASP A 15 24.51 -13.14 1.46
C ASP A 15 24.78 -12.34 2.75
N GLY A 16 24.15 -11.17 2.89
CA GLY A 16 24.43 -10.22 3.97
C GLY A 16 23.23 -9.56 4.63
N ASN A 17 22.22 -10.32 5.09
CA ASN A 17 21.52 -9.92 6.33
C ASN A 17 20.76 -11.07 7.01
N LYS A 18 21.51 -12.00 7.60
CA LYS A 18 21.09 -12.59 8.88
C LYS A 18 21.97 -11.99 9.97
N SER A 19 21.30 -11.46 10.99
CA SER A 19 21.78 -11.08 12.33
C SER A 19 22.68 -9.85 12.47
N ALA A 20 22.05 -8.69 12.58
CA ALA A 20 22.37 -7.71 13.62
C ALA A 20 21.05 -7.18 14.19
N GLY A 21 20.90 -7.22 15.51
CA GLY A 21 19.65 -6.88 16.21
C GLY A 21 19.22 -5.44 15.96
N HIS A 22 18.14 -5.29 15.21
CA HIS A 22 17.17 -4.23 15.40
C HIS A 22 15.84 -4.92 15.58
N GLU A 23 15.23 -4.66 16.74
CA GLU A 23 13.84 -4.96 17.02
C GLU A 23 13.05 -4.66 15.75
N GLY A 24 12.46 -5.68 15.14
CA GLY A 24 11.64 -5.50 13.96
C GLY A 24 10.54 -4.53 14.34
N GLU A 25 10.64 -3.27 13.92
CA GLU A 25 9.46 -2.45 13.79
C GLU A 25 8.52 -3.29 12.93
N ASN A 26 7.42 -3.78 13.53
CA ASN A 26 6.48 -4.60 12.80
C ASN A 26 6.14 -3.85 11.51
N GLN A 27 6.18 -4.53 10.38
CA GLN A 27 5.82 -3.92 9.10
C GLN A 27 4.40 -3.30 9.16
N GLU A 28 3.53 -3.84 10.01
CA GLU A 28 2.23 -3.29 10.40
C GLU A 28 2.32 -1.96 11.18
N ASP A 29 3.30 -1.80 12.08
CA ASP A 29 3.54 -0.53 12.78
C ASP A 29 3.99 0.54 11.79
N SER A 30 4.79 0.19 10.78
CA SER A 30 5.22 1.13 9.74
C SER A 30 4.07 1.59 8.84
N ALA A 31 3.14 0.71 8.47
CA ALA A 31 2.02 1.07 7.61
C ALA A 31 1.07 2.07 8.29
N ASN A 32 0.73 1.81 9.55
CA ASN A 32 -0.13 2.68 10.36
C ASN A 32 0.56 4.02 10.69
N LYS A 33 1.88 4.03 10.90
CA LYS A 33 2.65 5.28 11.06
C LYS A 33 2.45 6.23 9.87
N ILE A 34 2.58 5.73 8.64
CA ILE A 34 2.37 6.56 7.43
C ILE A 34 0.94 7.08 7.36
N PHE A 35 -0.05 6.22 7.61
CA PHE A 35 -1.45 6.63 7.61
C PHE A 35 -1.74 7.74 8.63
N ASN A 36 -1.27 7.57 9.87
CA ASN A 36 -1.46 8.52 10.96
C ASN A 36 -0.73 9.85 10.70
N GLN A 37 0.43 9.80 10.04
CA GLN A 37 1.17 10.99 9.63
C GLN A 37 0.35 11.79 8.61
N ILE A 38 -0.14 11.14 7.56
CA ILE A 38 -1.01 11.78 6.55
C ILE A 38 -2.24 12.40 7.23
N GLU A 39 -2.90 11.66 8.13
CA GLU A 39 -4.07 12.16 8.88
C GLU A 39 -3.75 13.41 9.71
N THR A 40 -2.57 13.44 10.32
CA THR A 40 -2.08 14.59 11.10
C THR A 40 -1.82 15.79 10.19
N ASP A 41 -1.16 15.57 9.06
CA ASP A 41 -0.77 16.64 8.12
C ASP A 41 -1.99 17.31 7.47
N VAL A 42 -3.04 16.54 7.16
CA VAL A 42 -4.27 17.08 6.55
C VAL A 42 -5.22 17.71 7.56
N ARG A 43 -5.07 17.46 8.86
CA ARG A 43 -6.07 17.78 9.89
C ARG A 43 -6.47 19.26 9.93
N SER A 44 -5.50 20.14 9.67
CA SER A 44 -5.67 21.59 9.74
C SER A 44 -6.13 22.21 8.42
N ASP A 45 -6.07 21.48 7.30
CA ASP A 45 -6.45 21.95 5.97
C ASP A 45 -7.77 21.29 5.55
N LYS A 46 -8.86 22.07 5.57
CA LYS A 46 -10.21 21.58 5.23
C LYS A 46 -10.34 21.04 3.79
N GLU A 47 -9.53 21.49 2.85
CA GLU A 47 -9.55 20.97 1.49
C GLU A 47 -8.83 19.63 1.42
N LEU A 48 -7.60 19.55 1.96
CA LEU A 48 -6.86 18.30 2.02
C LEU A 48 -7.60 17.22 2.80
N LEU A 49 -8.26 17.60 3.89
CA LEU A 49 -9.07 16.69 4.69
C LEU A 49 -10.18 16.04 3.86
N LYS A 50 -10.80 16.75 2.90
CA LYS A 50 -11.82 16.15 2.01
C LYS A 50 -11.23 15.06 1.12
N TYR A 51 -10.04 15.30 0.57
CA TYR A 51 -9.34 14.31 -0.27
C TYR A 51 -8.88 13.12 0.56
N PHE A 52 -8.37 13.36 1.77
CA PHE A 52 -8.00 12.30 2.69
C PHE A 52 -9.19 11.44 3.09
N GLU A 53 -10.31 12.05 3.49
CA GLU A 53 -11.54 11.31 3.82
C GLU A 53 -12.09 10.52 2.63
N SER A 54 -11.98 11.04 1.41
CA SER A 54 -12.34 10.30 0.20
C SER A 54 -11.42 9.07 0.02
N ALA A 55 -10.11 9.25 0.16
CA ALA A 55 -9.15 8.16 0.06
C ALA A 55 -9.35 7.12 1.17
N LYS A 56 -9.57 7.54 2.43
CA LYS A 56 -9.87 6.68 3.58
C LYS A 56 -11.10 5.81 3.35
N LYS A 57 -12.19 6.41 2.84
CA LYS A 57 -13.40 5.65 2.47
C LYS A 57 -13.14 4.64 1.34
N ALA A 58 -12.33 5.00 0.35
CA ALA A 58 -11.98 4.08 -0.73
C ALA A 58 -11.12 2.92 -0.23
N MET A 59 -10.16 3.18 0.67
CA MET A 59 -9.34 2.17 1.34
C MET A 59 -10.20 1.21 2.18
N GLN A 60 -11.12 1.71 3.00
CA GLN A 60 -12.07 0.89 3.78
C GLN A 60 -12.90 -0.03 2.87
N ARG A 61 -13.46 0.52 1.79
CA ARG A 61 -14.23 -0.27 0.81
C ARG A 61 -13.39 -1.36 0.16
N TYR A 62 -12.15 -1.05 -0.21
CA TYR A 62 -11.24 -2.04 -0.77
C TYR A 62 -10.97 -3.19 0.21
N ARG A 63 -10.67 -2.87 1.48
CA ARG A 63 -10.47 -3.89 2.53
C ARG A 63 -11.69 -4.79 2.70
N LEU A 64 -12.89 -4.23 2.74
CA LEU A 64 -14.14 -5.00 2.84
C LEU A 64 -14.32 -5.95 1.65
N VAL A 65 -14.01 -5.49 0.43
CA VAL A 65 -14.08 -6.34 -0.77
C VAL A 65 -13.07 -7.48 -0.71
N VAL A 66 -11.83 -7.20 -0.30
CA VAL A 66 -10.79 -8.23 -0.16
C VAL A 66 -11.16 -9.25 0.92
N GLN A 67 -11.65 -8.78 2.07
CA GLN A 67 -12.07 -9.65 3.17
C GLN A 67 -13.23 -10.56 2.75
N GLY A 68 -14.28 -9.99 2.14
CA GLY A 68 -15.42 -10.76 1.65
C GLY A 68 -15.07 -11.72 0.50
N GLU A 69 -13.95 -11.49 -0.20
CA GLU A 69 -13.43 -12.47 -1.17
C GLU A 69 -12.71 -13.63 -0.50
N LYS A 70 -11.91 -13.35 0.55
CA LYS A 70 -11.23 -14.39 1.35
C LYS A 70 -12.27 -15.36 1.94
N GLU A 71 -13.30 -14.82 2.58
CA GLU A 71 -14.41 -15.59 3.16
C GLU A 71 -15.19 -16.39 2.11
N ALA A 72 -15.48 -15.79 0.95
CA ALA A 72 -16.27 -16.47 -0.07
C ALA A 72 -15.51 -17.62 -0.73
N ARG A 73 -14.18 -17.54 -0.88
CA ARG A 73 -13.36 -18.64 -1.40
C ARG A 73 -13.40 -19.88 -0.52
N GLU A 74 -13.56 -19.71 0.79
CA GLU A 74 -13.75 -20.82 1.74
C GLU A 74 -15.11 -21.52 1.55
N GLY A 75 -16.10 -20.81 0.99
CA GLY A 75 -17.46 -21.30 0.75
C GLY A 75 -17.69 -22.05 -0.58
N GLY A 76 -16.66 -22.27 -1.41
CA GLY A 76 -16.78 -23.08 -2.62
C GLY A 76 -17.52 -22.42 -3.79
N LEU A 77 -17.08 -21.22 -4.20
CA LEU A 77 -17.68 -20.46 -5.31
C LEU A 77 -17.49 -21.13 -6.69
N SER A 78 -18.44 -20.87 -7.60
CA SER A 78 -18.29 -21.18 -9.02
C SER A 78 -17.28 -20.27 -9.72
N ALA A 79 -16.76 -20.71 -10.87
CA ALA A 79 -15.84 -19.91 -11.69
C ALA A 79 -16.41 -18.54 -12.12
N LYS A 80 -17.72 -18.48 -12.37
CA LYS A 80 -18.41 -17.22 -12.74
C LYS A 80 -18.44 -16.23 -11.57
N GLU A 81 -18.76 -16.71 -10.38
CA GLU A 81 -18.79 -15.88 -9.16
C GLU A 81 -17.39 -15.38 -8.78
N ILE A 82 -16.37 -16.23 -8.98
CA ILE A 82 -14.96 -15.84 -8.79
C ILE A 82 -14.60 -14.70 -9.74
N GLU A 83 -14.97 -14.79 -11.02
CA GLU A 83 -14.67 -13.74 -12.00
C GLU A 83 -15.41 -12.43 -11.71
N GLU A 84 -16.71 -12.49 -11.36
CA GLU A 84 -17.48 -11.30 -10.98
C GLU A 84 -16.86 -10.59 -9.76
N ARG A 85 -16.45 -11.36 -8.74
CA ARG A 85 -15.77 -10.82 -7.55
C ARG A 85 -14.39 -10.24 -7.90
N ASN A 86 -13.60 -10.91 -8.73
CA ASN A 86 -12.32 -10.39 -9.22
C ASN A 86 -12.49 -9.04 -9.93
N GLN A 87 -13.54 -8.89 -10.74
CA GLN A 87 -13.83 -7.62 -11.42
C GLN A 87 -14.20 -6.52 -10.43
N ILE A 88 -15.03 -6.83 -9.42
CA ILE A 88 -15.36 -5.87 -8.34
C ILE A 88 -14.09 -5.47 -7.60
N ARG A 89 -13.25 -6.43 -7.19
CA ARG A 89 -11.98 -6.16 -6.52
C ARG A 89 -11.09 -5.24 -7.34
N ARG A 90 -10.90 -5.52 -8.64
CA ARG A 90 -10.07 -4.70 -9.54
C ARG A 90 -10.60 -3.26 -9.67
N ARG A 91 -11.93 -3.09 -9.83
CA ARG A 91 -12.54 -1.75 -9.93
C ARG A 91 -12.37 -0.96 -8.63
N THR A 92 -12.61 -1.59 -7.48
CA THR A 92 -12.45 -0.95 -6.18
C THR A 92 -10.98 -0.63 -5.89
N HIS A 93 -10.05 -1.51 -6.24
CA HIS A 93 -8.60 -1.29 -6.12
C HIS A 93 -8.14 -0.10 -6.96
N ASN A 94 -8.50 -0.05 -8.24
CA ASN A 94 -8.13 1.06 -9.12
C ASN A 94 -8.67 2.39 -8.59
N ARG A 95 -9.94 2.41 -8.15
CA ARG A 95 -10.55 3.62 -7.58
C ARG A 95 -9.82 4.10 -6.33
N MET A 96 -9.47 3.17 -5.44
CA MET A 96 -8.71 3.49 -4.23
C MET A 96 -7.33 4.08 -4.58
N VAL A 97 -6.61 3.48 -5.52
CA VAL A 97 -5.32 4.00 -5.99
C VAL A 97 -5.48 5.40 -6.59
N ASP A 98 -6.53 5.65 -7.37
CA ASP A 98 -6.80 6.97 -7.93
C ASP A 98 -7.05 8.03 -6.85
N ASP A 99 -7.81 7.70 -5.81
CA ASP A 99 -8.10 8.62 -4.70
C ASP A 99 -6.82 8.91 -3.86
N ILE A 100 -5.96 7.91 -3.65
CA ILE A 100 -4.64 8.10 -3.00
C ILE A 100 -3.72 8.98 -3.86
N ASN A 101 -3.67 8.75 -5.17
CA ASN A 101 -2.88 9.55 -6.10
C ASN A 101 -3.42 10.98 -6.23
N LEU A 102 -4.74 11.16 -6.09
CA LEU A 102 -5.35 12.49 -6.04
C LEU A 102 -4.91 13.24 -4.78
N LEU A 103 -5.00 12.61 -3.60
CA LEU A 103 -4.50 13.18 -2.35
C LEU A 103 -3.02 13.60 -2.48
N SER A 104 -2.18 12.71 -3.00
CA SER A 104 -0.77 12.96 -3.21
C SER A 104 -0.50 14.20 -4.09
N ARG A 105 -1.26 14.36 -5.18
CA ARG A 105 -1.19 15.56 -6.02
C ARG A 105 -1.60 16.83 -5.28
N GLN A 106 -2.54 16.76 -4.36
CA GLN A 106 -2.94 17.92 -3.55
C GLN A 106 -1.86 18.34 -2.55
N PHE A 107 -1.16 17.38 -1.94
CA PHE A 107 0.03 17.67 -1.12
C PHE A 107 1.11 18.39 -1.94
N GLN A 108 1.42 17.88 -3.13
CA GLN A 108 2.40 18.51 -4.04
C GLN A 108 1.99 19.94 -4.44
N GLN A 109 0.72 20.15 -4.78
CA GLN A 109 0.20 21.48 -5.18
C GLN A 109 0.30 22.50 -4.04
N LYS A 110 0.18 22.07 -2.79
CA LYS A 110 0.27 22.92 -1.59
C LYS A 110 1.70 23.04 -1.05
N GLY A 111 2.69 22.40 -1.68
CA GLY A 111 4.09 22.43 -1.24
C GLY A 111 4.34 21.68 0.08
N LEU A 112 3.47 20.73 0.43
CA LEU A 112 3.61 19.88 1.61
C LEU A 112 4.45 18.64 1.31
N ASP A 113 4.96 18.01 2.37
CA ASP A 113 5.70 16.76 2.22
C ASP A 113 4.81 15.65 1.65
N ASN A 114 5.29 15.03 0.57
CA ASN A 114 4.62 13.96 -0.16
C ASN A 114 5.54 12.74 -0.31
N SER A 115 6.61 12.67 0.49
CA SER A 115 7.54 11.54 0.56
C SER A 115 6.80 10.22 0.80
N TRP A 116 5.78 10.26 1.67
CA TRP A 116 4.92 9.14 2.05
C TRP A 116 4.36 8.37 0.85
N ARG A 117 4.08 9.05 -0.27
CA ARG A 117 3.54 8.39 -1.46
C ARG A 117 4.51 7.34 -2.02
N ARG A 118 5.81 7.59 -1.98
CA ARG A 118 6.83 6.62 -2.41
C ARG A 118 6.93 5.46 -1.42
N ASP A 119 6.75 5.74 -0.14
CA ASP A 119 6.83 4.76 0.95
C ASP A 119 5.65 3.79 0.95
N LEU A 120 4.49 4.20 0.40
CA LEU A 120 3.35 3.29 0.14
C LEU A 120 3.67 2.19 -0.89
N GLY A 121 4.69 2.41 -1.72
CA GLY A 121 5.04 1.55 -2.84
C GLY A 121 4.97 2.24 -4.20
N GLN A 122 5.79 1.77 -5.13
CA GLN A 122 5.90 2.32 -6.48
C GLN A 122 4.87 1.71 -7.45
N THR A 123 4.33 0.53 -7.14
CA THR A 123 3.30 -0.13 -7.96
C THR A 123 1.93 -0.11 -7.30
N ASN A 124 0.89 -0.24 -8.12
CA ASN A 124 -0.49 -0.29 -7.62
C ASN A 124 -0.73 -1.52 -6.72
N GLU A 125 -0.05 -2.63 -6.98
CA GLU A 125 -0.09 -3.83 -6.14
C GLU A 125 0.52 -3.56 -4.77
N GLN A 126 1.64 -2.85 -4.69
CA GLN A 126 2.26 -2.49 -3.42
C GLN A 126 1.34 -1.59 -2.58
N ILE A 127 0.69 -0.61 -3.21
CA ILE A 127 -0.31 0.24 -2.54
C ILE A 127 -1.48 -0.61 -2.01
N GLY A 128 -1.95 -1.59 -2.81
CA GLY A 128 -2.98 -2.52 -2.36
C GLY A 128 -2.57 -3.30 -1.11
N ARG A 129 -1.35 -3.87 -1.11
CA ARG A 129 -0.78 -4.59 0.03
C ARG A 129 -0.61 -3.71 1.26
N TRP A 130 -0.16 -2.46 1.07
CA TRP A 130 -0.07 -1.50 2.16
C TRP A 130 -1.44 -1.28 2.81
N VAL A 131 -2.50 -1.05 2.03
CA VAL A 131 -3.86 -0.87 2.58
C VAL A 131 -4.35 -2.13 3.30
N GLU A 132 -4.07 -3.32 2.79
CA GLU A 132 -4.42 -4.58 3.46
C GLU A 132 -3.73 -4.74 4.82
N SER A 133 -2.52 -4.17 4.99
CA SER A 133 -1.74 -4.22 6.24
C SER A 133 -2.14 -3.17 7.29
N LEU A 134 -3.04 -2.24 6.96
CA LEU A 134 -3.49 -1.23 7.93
C LEU A 134 -4.40 -1.84 9.00
N ASN A 135 -4.28 -1.36 10.23
CA ASN A 135 -5.09 -1.80 11.38
C ASN A 135 -6.07 -0.71 11.80
N GLY A 136 -7.34 -1.08 12.04
CA GLY A 136 -8.32 -0.16 12.64
C GLY A 136 -8.77 1.05 11.81
N ILE A 137 -8.55 1.04 10.49
CA ILE A 137 -9.07 2.06 9.54
C ILE A 137 -10.54 1.84 9.23
#